data_AF-A0A661BNH0-F1
#
_entry.id   AF-A0A661BNH0-F1
#
_cell.length_a   1.000
_cell.length_b   1.000
_cell.length_c   1.000
_cell.angle_alpha   90.00
_cell.angle_beta   90.00
_cell.angle_gamma   90.00
#
_symmetry.space_group_name_H-M   'P 1'
#
loop_
_entity.id
_entity.type
_entity.pdbx_description
1 polymer ?
#
loop_
_entity_poly.entity_id
_entity_poly.type
_entity_poly.pdbx_seq_one_letter_code
_entity_poly.pdbx_strand_id
1 'polypeptide(L)'
;ETLESFSMQIDCLGEGVREFHKNSKEAAEAQREYMWSHSLKFKSKLAANGAGTFLLEPYVPLLFEFTLDTEKAAIRMRAKNLEVLGTSIFLLNGDAVNEDFMDELGKTMLCKESRFKELTGSTVSDDMRRKLREQLAQAQQTQAAAVPAAKPEKKDSLLKRPIGKGFFGDKK
;
A
#
# COMPACT_ATOMS: atom_id res chain seq x y z
N GLU A 1 11.11 27.76 21.52
CA GLU A 1 11.52 26.64 20.66
C GLU A 1 10.30 26.16 19.90
N THR A 2 10.36 26.09 18.58
CA THR A 2 9.32 25.47 17.76
C THR A 2 9.63 23.98 17.66
N LEU A 3 8.70 23.14 18.11
CA LEU A 3 8.82 21.69 18.00
C LEU A 3 8.61 21.28 16.53
N GLU A 4 9.68 20.99 15.79
CA GLU A 4 9.60 20.63 14.37
C GLU A 4 9.25 19.15 14.15
N SER A 5 9.55 18.31 15.13
CA SER A 5 9.20 16.90 15.11
C SER A 5 9.03 16.32 16.51
N PHE A 6 8.23 15.27 16.60
CA PHE A 6 8.17 14.42 17.79
C PHE A 6 7.96 12.97 17.38
N SER A 7 8.39 12.05 18.23
CA SER A 7 8.17 10.63 18.03
C SER A 7 7.61 9.98 19.27
N MET A 8 6.82 8.92 19.06
CA MET A 8 6.25 8.10 20.10
C MET A 8 6.44 6.64 19.73
N GLN A 9 6.99 5.86 20.65
CA GLN A 9 7.13 4.42 20.52
C GLN A 9 6.20 3.71 21.49
N ILE A 10 5.50 2.69 21.01
CA ILE A 10 4.62 1.84 21.80
C ILE A 10 5.04 0.40 21.57
N ASP A 11 5.28 -0.30 22.66
CA ASP A 11 5.69 -1.70 22.62
C ASP A 11 4.46 -2.60 22.77
N CYS A 12 4.10 -3.31 21.70
CA CYS A 12 3.03 -4.29 21.72
C CYS A 12 3.56 -5.64 22.20
N LEU A 13 3.00 -6.13 23.30
CA LEU A 13 3.33 -7.43 23.89
C LEU A 13 2.16 -8.39 23.65
N GLY A 14 2.47 -9.58 23.14
CA GLY A 14 1.52 -10.67 23.00
C GLY A 14 1.95 -11.89 23.83
N GLU A 15 1.23 -12.99 23.61
CA GLU A 15 1.54 -14.27 24.23
C GLU A 15 2.06 -15.28 23.21
N GLY A 16 2.97 -16.14 23.66
CA GLY A 16 3.48 -17.26 22.90
C GLY A 16 4.62 -16.91 21.94
N VAL A 17 5.59 -17.81 21.83
CA VAL A 17 6.64 -17.73 20.82
C VAL A 17 6.14 -18.40 19.54
N ARG A 18 6.36 -17.76 18.39
CA ARG A 18 6.02 -18.35 17.09
C ARG A 18 7.26 -18.98 16.48
N GLU A 19 7.21 -20.28 16.25
CA GLU A 19 8.26 -21.01 15.54
C GLU A 19 7.89 -21.19 14.07
N PHE A 20 8.85 -20.96 13.18
CA PHE A 20 8.69 -21.29 11.76
C PHE A 20 10.03 -21.65 11.12
N HIS A 21 9.94 -22.40 10.03
CA HIS A 21 11.09 -22.97 9.34
C HIS A 21 11.18 -22.47 7.89
N LYS A 22 12.41 -22.26 7.41
CA LYS A 22 12.73 -21.91 6.03
C LYS A 22 13.68 -22.95 5.46
N ASN A 23 13.30 -23.56 4.33
CA ASN A 23 13.97 -24.74 3.79
C ASN A 23 15.27 -24.44 3.04
N SER A 24 15.54 -23.18 2.69
CA SER A 24 16.73 -22.79 1.93
C SER A 24 17.51 -21.68 2.64
N LYS A 25 18.82 -21.62 2.35
CA LYS A 25 19.74 -20.60 2.86
C LYS A 25 19.28 -19.19 2.49
N GLU A 26 18.96 -18.99 1.21
CA GLU A 26 18.49 -17.69 0.70
C GLU A 26 17.19 -17.25 1.39
N ALA A 27 16.23 -18.16 1.57
CA ALA A 27 14.99 -17.84 2.26
C ALA A 27 15.20 -17.54 3.75
N ALA A 28 16.14 -18.23 4.41
CA ALA A 28 16.50 -17.96 5.79
C ALA A 28 17.22 -16.61 5.96
N GLU A 29 18.12 -16.25 5.04
CA GLU A 29 18.79 -14.94 5.01
C GLU A 29 17.78 -13.81 4.76
N ALA A 30 16.95 -13.93 3.72
CA ALA A 30 15.92 -12.94 3.41
C ALA A 30 14.93 -12.75 4.58
N GLN A 31 14.52 -13.84 5.23
CA GLN A 31 13.61 -13.77 6.37
C GLN A 31 14.25 -13.07 7.58
N ARG A 32 15.54 -13.30 7.82
CA ARG A 32 16.31 -12.67 8.90
C ARG A 32 16.42 -11.16 8.69
N GLU A 33 16.78 -10.76 7.47
CA GLU A 33 16.86 -9.35 7.07
C GLU A 33 15.49 -8.67 7.16
N TYR A 34 14.44 -9.37 6.73
CA TYR A 34 13.06 -8.91 6.88
C TYR A 34 12.72 -8.65 8.36
N MET A 35 12.98 -9.59 9.26
CA MET A 35 12.68 -9.37 10.69
C MET A 35 13.52 -8.26 11.32
N TRP A 36 14.79 -8.12 10.94
CA TRP A 36 15.66 -7.05 11.42
C TRP A 36 15.22 -5.66 10.94
N SER A 37 14.90 -5.50 9.66
CA SER A 37 14.42 -4.21 9.10
C SER A 37 13.15 -3.72 9.79
N HIS A 38 12.32 -4.66 10.28
CA HIS A 38 11.08 -4.37 11.00
C HIS A 38 11.24 -4.28 12.52
N SER A 39 12.47 -4.32 13.03
CA SER A 39 12.79 -4.21 14.46
C SER A 39 12.11 -5.30 15.32
N LEU A 40 11.90 -6.48 14.75
CA LEU A 40 11.33 -7.62 15.46
C LEU A 40 12.40 -8.33 16.30
N LYS A 41 12.00 -8.82 17.47
CA LYS A 41 12.87 -9.64 18.34
C LYS A 41 12.70 -11.11 17.98
N PHE A 42 13.78 -11.76 17.55
CA PHE A 42 13.76 -13.16 17.19
C PHE A 42 15.08 -13.87 17.49
N LYS A 43 15.01 -15.18 17.67
CA LYS A 43 16.18 -16.08 17.69
C LYS A 43 16.19 -16.88 16.40
N SER A 44 17.38 -17.18 15.88
CA SER A 44 17.52 -17.99 14.67
C SER A 44 18.59 -19.06 14.84
N LYS A 45 18.37 -20.23 14.23
CA LYS A 45 19.33 -21.33 14.14
C LYS A 45 19.42 -21.78 12.70
N LEU A 46 20.63 -21.84 12.14
CA LEU A 46 20.89 -22.36 10.81
C LEU A 46 21.40 -23.80 10.90
N ALA A 47 20.83 -24.68 10.10
CA ALA A 47 21.30 -26.04 9.91
C ALA A 47 22.44 -26.08 8.88
N ALA A 48 23.18 -27.18 8.85
CA ALA A 48 24.31 -27.35 7.91
C ALA A 48 23.90 -27.32 6.43
N ASN A 49 22.66 -27.69 6.12
CA ASN A 49 22.07 -27.60 4.78
C ASN A 49 21.62 -26.18 4.40
N GLY A 50 21.80 -25.19 5.28
CA GLY A 50 21.38 -23.82 5.08
C GLY A 50 19.93 -23.53 5.45
N ALA A 51 19.13 -24.53 5.84
CA ALA A 51 17.78 -24.30 6.34
C ALA A 51 17.81 -23.54 7.68
N GLY A 52 16.83 -22.67 7.92
CA GLY A 52 16.76 -21.82 9.10
C GLY A 52 15.51 -22.04 9.92
N THR A 53 15.66 -22.19 11.24
CA THR A 53 14.56 -22.18 12.21
C THR A 53 14.57 -20.86 12.97
N PHE A 54 13.40 -20.23 13.07
CA PHE A 54 13.21 -18.93 13.71
C PHE A 54 12.20 -19.04 14.85
N LEU A 55 12.54 -18.41 15.97
CA LEU A 55 11.66 -18.23 17.13
C LEU A 55 11.40 -16.73 17.28
N LEU A 56 10.22 -16.29 16.88
CA LEU A 56 9.79 -14.91 16.99
C LEU A 56 9.19 -14.66 18.38
N GLU A 57 9.75 -13.69 19.10
CA GLU A 57 9.20 -13.25 20.38
C GLU A 57 7.91 -12.46 20.14
N PRO A 58 6.92 -12.54 21.04
CA PRO A 58 5.65 -11.82 20.89
C PRO A 58 5.82 -10.34 21.26
N TYR A 59 6.70 -9.66 20.53
CA TYR A 59 7.06 -8.26 20.70
C TYR A 59 7.09 -7.56 19.35
N VAL A 60 6.27 -6.51 19.21
CA VAL A 60 6.26 -5.66 18.02
C VAL A 60 6.34 -4.20 18.45
N PRO A 61 7.42 -3.47 18.11
CA PRO A 61 7.49 -2.04 18.37
C PRO A 61 6.69 -1.29 17.31
N LEU A 62 5.75 -0.47 17.75
CA LEU A 62 5.08 0.54 16.95
C LEU A 62 5.82 1.87 17.12
N LEU A 63 6.12 2.55 16.02
CA LEU A 63 6.77 3.85 16.06
C LEU A 63 5.95 4.85 15.25
N PHE A 64 5.63 5.98 15.85
CA PHE A 64 5.00 7.10 15.18
C PHE A 64 5.97 8.28 15.19
N GLU A 65 6.29 8.81 14.03
CA GLU A 65 7.10 10.02 13.87
C GLU A 65 6.23 11.08 13.20
N PHE A 66 6.08 12.22 13.85
CA PHE A 66 5.38 13.38 13.31
C PHE A 66 6.41 14.44 12.98
N THR A 67 6.36 14.97 11.78
CA THR A 67 7.27 16.02 11.31
C THR A 67 6.48 17.12 10.63
N LEU A 68 6.74 18.37 10.98
CA LEU A 68 6.15 19.52 10.32
C LEU A 68 6.82 19.73 8.95
N ASP A 69 6.02 19.72 7.88
CA ASP A 69 6.44 20.05 6.52
C ASP A 69 6.00 21.51 6.25
N THR A 70 6.91 22.45 6.53
CA THR A 70 6.63 23.89 6.49
C THR A 70 6.33 24.40 5.08
N GLU A 71 6.93 23.78 4.05
CA GLU A 71 6.68 24.14 2.66
C GLU A 71 5.24 23.83 2.23
N LYS A 72 4.69 22.74 2.74
CA LYS A 72 3.34 22.26 2.39
C LYS A 72 2.28 22.63 3.41
N ALA A 73 2.66 23.30 4.51
CA ALA A 73 1.81 23.55 5.67
C ALA A 73 1.08 22.29 6.15
N ALA A 74 1.80 21.16 6.18
CA ALA A 74 1.24 19.84 6.47
C ALA A 74 2.06 19.11 7.54
N ILE A 75 1.44 18.14 8.20
CA ILE A 75 2.09 17.25 9.15
C ILE A 75 2.32 15.91 8.45
N ARG A 76 3.59 15.51 8.35
CA ARG A 76 3.96 14.18 7.87
C ARG A 76 3.99 13.23 9.06
N MET A 77 3.10 12.25 9.07
CA MET A 77 3.11 11.17 10.05
C MET A 77 3.68 9.91 9.41
N ARG A 78 4.76 9.38 9.98
CA ARG A 78 5.29 8.06 9.64
C ARG A 78 4.90 7.09 10.75
N ALA A 79 4.21 6.00 10.41
CA ALA A 79 3.88 4.94 11.34
C ALA A 79 4.58 3.64 10.94
N LYS A 80 5.37 3.04 11.84
CA LYS A 80 6.02 1.75 11.65
C LYS A 80 5.21 0.65 12.33
N ASN A 81 5.03 -0.47 11.62
CA ASN A 81 4.37 -1.69 12.09
C ASN A 81 2.90 -1.54 12.54
N LEU A 82 2.21 -0.46 12.16
CA LEU A 82 0.87 -0.13 12.67
C LEU A 82 -0.20 -1.19 12.37
N GLU A 83 -0.35 -1.56 11.10
CA GLU A 83 -1.35 -2.55 10.65
C GLU A 83 -0.70 -3.75 10.00
N VAL A 84 0.37 -3.47 9.26
CA VAL A 84 1.23 -4.44 8.63
C VAL A 84 2.66 -4.09 9.01
N LEU A 85 3.51 -5.11 9.05
CA LEU A 85 4.95 -4.90 9.17
C LEU A 85 5.42 -4.04 8.00
N GLY A 86 5.98 -2.88 8.33
CA GLY A 86 6.47 -1.93 7.35
C GLY A 86 6.34 -0.51 7.88
N THR A 87 6.40 0.43 6.94
CA THR A 87 6.28 1.85 7.24
C THR A 87 5.18 2.45 6.38
N SER A 88 4.17 3.01 7.02
CA SER A 88 3.12 3.80 6.40
C SER A 88 3.44 5.29 6.56
N ILE A 89 3.24 6.07 5.51
CA ILE A 89 3.44 7.51 5.53
C ILE A 89 2.11 8.17 5.20
N PHE A 90 1.69 9.09 6.06
CA PHE A 90 0.46 9.85 5.93
C PHE A 90 0.82 11.33 5.89
N LEU A 91 0.17 12.06 5.00
CA LEU A 91 0.27 13.52 4.92
C LEU A 91 -1.04 14.10 5.42
N LEU A 92 -0.97 14.78 6.55
CA LEU A 92 -2.14 15.30 7.27
C LEU A 92 -2.14 16.82 7.17
N ASN A 93 -3.30 17.41 6.93
CA ASN A 93 -3.46 18.85 7.09
C ASN A 93 -3.42 19.19 8.59
N GLY A 94 -2.96 20.40 8.94
CA GLY A 94 -2.91 20.84 10.33
C GLY A 94 -4.27 20.70 11.03
N ASP A 95 -5.35 21.10 10.36
CA ASP A 95 -6.72 21.03 10.90
C ASP A 95 -7.26 19.59 11.06
N ALA A 96 -6.64 18.61 10.38
CA ALA A 96 -7.02 17.20 10.47
C ALA A 96 -6.47 16.52 11.73
N VAL A 97 -5.43 17.09 12.36
CA VAL A 97 -4.87 16.59 13.62
C VAL A 97 -5.58 17.26 14.79
N ASN A 98 -6.78 16.78 15.06
CA ASN A 98 -7.66 17.27 16.13
C ASN A 98 -7.93 16.17 17.17
N GLU A 99 -8.81 16.45 18.14
CA GLU A 99 -9.14 15.51 19.21
C GLU A 99 -9.72 14.18 18.70
N ASP A 100 -10.62 14.20 17.72
CA ASP A 100 -11.20 12.98 17.11
C ASP A 100 -10.11 12.14 16.43
N PHE A 101 -9.16 12.78 15.74
CA PHE A 101 -8.01 12.08 15.17
C PHE A 101 -7.15 11.39 16.25
N MET A 102 -6.87 12.10 17.35
CA MET A 102 -6.07 11.54 18.44
C MET A 102 -6.77 10.37 19.14
N ASP A 103 -8.09 10.45 19.30
CA ASP A 103 -8.91 9.37 19.84
C ASP A 103 -8.92 8.13 18.93
N GLU A 104 -9.12 8.31 17.63
CA GLU A 104 -9.09 7.20 16.66
C GLU A 104 -7.69 6.59 16.51
N LEU A 105 -6.63 7.41 16.62
CA LEU A 105 -5.26 6.94 16.70
C LEU A 105 -5.04 6.08 17.96
N GLY A 106 -5.52 6.55 19.11
CA GLY A 106 -5.46 5.81 20.38
C GLY A 106 -6.22 4.48 20.32
N LYS A 107 -7.42 4.44 19.72
CA LYS A 107 -8.16 3.19 19.48
C LYS A 107 -7.34 2.20 18.66
N THR A 108 -6.70 2.69 17.58
CA THR A 108 -5.82 1.87 16.72
C THR A 108 -4.66 1.28 17.51
N MET A 109 -3.99 2.08 18.35
CA MET A 109 -2.87 1.63 19.20
C MET A 109 -3.29 0.57 20.21
N LEU A 110 -4.54 0.62 20.68
CA LEU A 110 -5.12 -0.35 21.61
C LEU A 110 -5.76 -1.55 20.90
N CYS A 111 -5.56 -1.69 19.57
CA CYS A 111 -6.18 -2.72 18.74
C CYS A 111 -7.72 -2.77 18.86
N LYS A 112 -8.36 -1.62 19.09
CA LYS A 112 -9.82 -1.47 19.06
C LYS A 112 -10.28 -1.07 17.66
N GLU A 113 -11.56 -1.30 17.38
CA GLU A 113 -12.18 -0.79 16.14
C GLU A 113 -12.01 0.72 16.05
N SER A 114 -11.46 1.19 14.93
CA SER A 114 -11.16 2.60 14.69
C SER A 114 -11.47 3.00 13.24
N ARG A 115 -11.78 4.27 13.04
CA ARG A 115 -11.97 4.93 11.73
C ARG A 115 -10.69 5.61 11.25
N PHE A 116 -9.55 5.26 11.84
CA PHE A 116 -8.26 5.93 11.59
C PHE A 116 -7.87 5.93 10.10
N LYS A 117 -8.18 4.85 9.37
CA LYS A 117 -7.93 4.75 7.92
C LYS A 117 -8.72 5.76 7.09
N GLU A 118 -9.92 6.09 7.53
CA GLU A 118 -10.79 7.05 6.85
C GLU A 118 -10.27 8.47 7.07
N LEU A 119 -9.88 8.79 8.31
CA LEU A 119 -9.33 10.10 8.68
C LEU A 119 -7.98 10.39 8.02
N THR A 120 -7.17 9.36 7.80
CA THR A 120 -5.88 9.49 7.10
C THR A 120 -6.01 9.52 5.57
N GLY A 121 -7.23 9.37 5.02
CA GLY A 121 -7.46 9.30 3.57
C GLY A 121 -6.91 8.04 2.90
N SER A 122 -6.44 7.06 3.68
CA SER A 122 -5.87 5.80 3.19
C SER A 122 -6.93 4.89 2.59
N THR A 123 -8.18 5.05 3.02
CA THR A 123 -9.35 4.38 2.45
C THR A 123 -10.44 5.39 2.17
N VAL A 124 -10.96 5.38 0.94
CA VAL A 124 -12.22 6.05 0.62
C VAL A 124 -13.34 5.36 1.39
N SER A 125 -14.08 6.10 2.21
CA SER A 125 -15.22 5.54 2.96
C SER A 125 -16.20 4.86 2.00
N ASP A 126 -16.86 3.80 2.46
CA ASP A 126 -17.76 3.03 1.59
C ASP A 126 -18.95 3.87 1.09
N ASP A 127 -19.40 4.85 1.86
CA ASP A 127 -20.37 5.84 1.42
C ASP A 127 -19.84 6.73 0.28
N MET A 128 -18.58 7.15 0.35
CA MET A 128 -17.97 7.94 -0.72
C MET A 128 -17.68 7.08 -1.97
N ARG A 129 -17.32 5.80 -1.80
CA ARG A 129 -17.26 4.84 -2.91
C ARG A 129 -18.62 4.62 -3.56
N ARG A 130 -19.69 4.52 -2.78
CA ARG A 130 -21.07 4.40 -3.29
C ARG A 130 -21.44 5.62 -4.12
N LYS A 131 -21.19 6.83 -3.59
CA LYS A 131 -21.44 8.10 -4.32
C LYS A 131 -20.61 8.20 -5.61
N LEU A 132 -19.34 7.82 -5.58
CA LEU A 132 -18.48 7.80 -6.78
C LEU A 132 -19.01 6.84 -7.85
N ARG A 133 -19.49 5.65 -7.46
CA ARG A 133 -20.11 4.69 -8.39
C ARG A 133 -21.40 5.25 -9.00
N GLU A 134 -22.24 5.90 -8.19
CA GLU A 134 -23.48 6.54 -8.66
C GLU A 134 -23.19 7.67 -9.67
N GLN A 135 -22.18 8.50 -9.39
CA GLN A 135 -21.76 9.59 -10.28
C GLN A 135 -21.17 9.06 -11.60
N LEU A 136 -20.36 8.00 -11.56
CA LEU A 136 -19.83 7.38 -12.78
C LEU A 136 -20.93 6.73 -13.63
N ALA A 137 -21.91 6.08 -12.99
CA ALA A 137 -23.05 5.49 -13.69
C ALA A 137 -23.90 6.56 -14.40
N GLN A 138 -24.14 7.71 -13.75
CA GLN A 138 -24.85 8.83 -14.35
C GLN A 138 -24.06 9.43 -15.53
N ALA A 139 -22.76 9.68 -15.37
CA ALA A 139 -21.92 10.23 -16.43
C ALA A 139 -21.86 9.32 -17.68
N GLN A 140 -21.84 7.99 -17.50
CA GLN A 140 -21.88 7.02 -18.61
C GLN A 140 -23.23 7.05 -19.34
N GLN A 141 -24.34 7.23 -18.63
CA GLN A 141 -25.66 7.36 -19.26
C GLN A 141 -25.77 8.64 -20.10
N THR A 142 -25.22 9.76 -19.62
CA THR A 142 -25.22 11.03 -20.36
C THR A 142 -24.34 10.96 -21.61
N GLN A 143 -23.21 10.24 -21.56
CA GLN A 143 -22.35 10.04 -22.73
C GLN A 143 -22.95 9.08 -23.77
N ALA A 144 -23.65 8.03 -23.34
CA ALA A 144 -24.35 7.11 -24.24
C ALA A 144 -25.53 7.78 -24.98
N ALA A 145 -26.20 8.74 -24.33
CA ALA A 145 -27.28 9.52 -24.95
C ALA A 145 -26.78 10.60 -25.92
N ALA A 146 -25.50 10.97 -25.88
CA ALA A 146 -24.92 12.06 -26.66
C ALA A 146 -24.18 11.61 -27.94
N VAL A 147 -24.26 10.33 -28.34
CA VAL A 147 -23.79 9.87 -29.67
C VAL A 147 -24.94 9.97 -30.68
N PRO A 148 -25.03 11.03 -31.51
CA PRO A 148 -26.01 11.05 -32.59
C PRO A 148 -25.63 10.03 -33.66
N ALA A 149 -26.66 9.33 -34.16
CA ALA A 149 -26.57 8.31 -35.20
C ALA A 149 -25.78 8.80 -36.43
N ALA A 150 -24.58 8.25 -36.63
CA ALA A 150 -23.85 8.39 -37.87
C ALA A 150 -24.58 7.64 -38.99
N LYS A 151 -25.05 8.38 -40.00
CA LYS A 151 -25.63 7.85 -41.23
C LYS A 151 -24.62 6.97 -41.97
N PRO A 152 -25.03 5.84 -42.59
CA PRO A 152 -24.12 5.01 -43.36
C PRO A 152 -23.80 5.68 -44.71
N GLU A 153 -22.55 6.11 -44.88
CA GLU A 153 -22.04 6.56 -46.18
C GLU A 153 -21.66 5.37 -47.08
N LYS A 154 -21.97 5.56 -48.37
CA LYS A 154 -21.94 4.59 -49.45
C LYS A 154 -20.54 4.06 -49.74
N LYS A 155 -20.50 2.78 -50.11
CA LYS A 155 -19.43 2.13 -50.87
C LYS A 155 -19.05 2.97 -52.08
N ASP A 156 -17.76 3.27 -52.20
CA ASP A 156 -17.15 3.36 -53.51
C ASP A 156 -15.76 2.72 -53.53
N SER A 157 -15.36 2.41 -54.73
CA SER A 157 -14.62 1.24 -55.15
C SER A 157 -13.19 1.58 -55.59
N LEU A 158 -12.40 0.52 -55.82
CA LEU A 158 -11.16 0.48 -56.61
C LEU A 158 -9.89 1.07 -55.98
N LEU A 159 -8.90 0.22 -55.69
CA LEU A 159 -7.71 0.07 -56.55
C LEU A 159 -6.73 -1.02 -56.07
N LYS A 160 -6.74 -2.11 -56.84
CA LYS A 160 -5.61 -2.90 -57.37
C LYS A 160 -4.32 -3.04 -56.53
N ARG A 161 -4.06 -4.28 -56.08
CA ARG A 161 -2.72 -4.79 -55.76
C ARG A 161 -2.12 -5.49 -56.99
N PRO A 162 -0.86 -5.22 -57.39
CA PRO A 162 -0.08 -6.16 -58.18
C PRO A 162 0.77 -7.08 -57.28
N ILE A 163 0.90 -8.32 -57.76
CA ILE A 163 1.62 -9.45 -57.19
C ILE A 163 3.05 -9.45 -57.77
N GLY A 164 4.07 -9.44 -56.91
CA GLY A 164 5.44 -9.90 -57.24
C GLY A 164 5.89 -10.80 -56.07
N LYS A 165 6.02 -12.12 -56.20
CA LYS A 165 7.00 -12.97 -56.91
C LYS A 165 8.47 -12.77 -56.47
N GLY A 166 9.00 -13.84 -55.86
CA GLY A 166 10.43 -14.19 -55.75
C GLY A 166 11.14 -13.62 -54.52
N PHE A 167 12.12 -14.27 -53.90
CA PHE A 167 12.88 -15.47 -54.27
C PHE A 167 13.76 -15.87 -53.06
N PHE A 168 14.21 -17.13 -53.06
CA PHE A 168 15.00 -17.90 -52.08
C PHE A 168 16.28 -17.28 -51.44
N GLY A 169 16.72 -17.91 -50.33
CA GLY A 169 18.12 -18.03 -49.89
C GLY A 169 18.34 -17.58 -48.43
N ASP A 170 18.37 -18.42 -47.38
CA ASP A 170 19.23 -19.58 -47.04
C ASP A 170 20.66 -19.18 -46.59
N LYS A 171 20.96 -19.55 -45.32
CA LYS A 171 22.27 -19.76 -44.65
C LYS A 171 23.37 -18.67 -44.66
N LYS A 172 23.76 -18.22 -43.46
CA LYS A 172 24.80 -18.86 -42.62
C LYS A 172 24.81 -18.28 -41.21
#